data_AF-A0A845C5B5-F1
#
_entry.id   AF-A0A845C5B5-F1
#
_cell.length_a   1.000
_cell.length_b   1.000
_cell.length_c   1.000
_cell.angle_alpha   90.00
_cell.angle_beta   90.00
_cell.angle_gamma   90.00
#
_symmetry.space_group_name_H-M   'P 1'
#
loop_
_entity.id
_entity.type
_entity.pdbx_description
1 polymer ?
#
loop_
_entity_poly.entity_id
_entity_poly.type
_entity_poly.pdbx_seq_one_letter_code
_entity_poly.pdbx_strand_id
1 'polypeptide(L)'
;GGFNLDRALEIDPKFMEPEYPFEWSGVYELNTGTYEWVMGEGPDPVMGAALLPLADTGLSAKEATLMDAVLTFSEDEQTVQAGEMLHFGKGQHNQLVLNKTGETVFNFVIQQPGHYMLFTEHHPDEFDAHLCGTDAVLAPFETREYKPDHEHDEEVTSVGISLPGDFHLEKLNGWLSQLLRTQGQDIFRMKGVLSVRGWDERFVFQGVHMLFDGRPDRLWGSDRRHNKMIIIGRSLERAALEEGFRACLVS
;
A
#
# COMPACT_ATOMS: atom_id res chain seq x y z
N GLY A 1 26.93 -20.17 6.81
CA GLY A 1 25.56 -20.13 6.29
C GLY A 1 25.33 -18.75 5.78
N GLY A 2 25.17 -18.61 4.47
CA GLY A 2 24.86 -17.35 3.80
C GLY A 2 23.70 -17.61 2.84
N PHE A 3 22.86 -16.60 2.66
CA PHE A 3 21.71 -16.64 1.75
C PHE A 3 22.17 -16.95 0.31
N ASN A 4 21.48 -17.87 -0.37
CA ASN A 4 21.76 -18.27 -1.76
C ASN A 4 20.54 -17.92 -2.62
N LEU A 5 20.68 -16.84 -3.40
CA LEU A 5 19.63 -16.29 -4.25
C LEU A 5 19.18 -17.27 -5.34
N ASP A 6 20.10 -18.03 -5.92
CA ASP A 6 19.78 -19.00 -6.97
C ASP A 6 18.86 -20.10 -6.43
N ARG A 7 19.13 -20.57 -5.20
CA ARG A 7 18.26 -21.55 -4.52
C ARG A 7 16.90 -20.97 -4.13
N ALA A 8 16.84 -19.69 -3.74
CA ALA A 8 15.57 -19.03 -3.43
C ALA A 8 14.70 -18.86 -4.70
N LEU A 9 15.32 -18.50 -5.83
CA LEU A 9 14.65 -18.40 -7.13
C LEU A 9 14.25 -19.75 -7.73
N GLU A 10 14.97 -20.84 -7.43
CA GLU A 10 14.56 -22.20 -7.81
C GLU A 10 13.32 -22.68 -7.05
N ILE A 11 13.14 -22.24 -5.80
CA ILE A 11 12.00 -22.60 -4.93
C ILE A 11 10.79 -21.71 -5.21
N ASP A 12 11.01 -20.40 -5.30
CA ASP A 12 10.01 -19.41 -5.72
C ASP A 12 10.62 -18.53 -6.82
N PRO A 13 10.31 -18.80 -8.10
CA PRO A 13 10.79 -17.99 -9.24
C PRO A 13 10.41 -16.51 -9.16
N LYS A 14 9.44 -16.18 -8.31
CA LYS A 14 8.90 -14.84 -8.10
C LYS A 14 9.34 -14.27 -6.73
N PHE A 15 10.39 -14.82 -6.10
CA PHE A 15 10.95 -14.37 -4.81
C PHE A 15 11.36 -12.90 -4.77
N MET A 16 11.66 -12.29 -5.93
CA MET A 16 12.03 -10.87 -6.04
C MET A 16 10.80 -9.95 -6.21
N GLU A 17 9.60 -10.52 -6.37
CA GLU A 17 8.37 -9.75 -6.51
C GLU A 17 7.97 -9.16 -5.14
N PRO A 18 7.47 -7.92 -5.11
CA PRO A 18 6.94 -7.34 -3.87
C PRO A 18 5.77 -8.16 -3.33
N GLU A 19 5.82 -8.50 -2.06
CA GLU A 19 4.64 -8.88 -1.28
C GLU A 19 3.84 -7.63 -0.92
N TYR A 20 2.51 -7.76 -0.96
CA TYR A 20 1.55 -6.71 -0.61
C TYR A 20 0.55 -7.29 0.38
N PRO A 21 -0.02 -6.46 1.28
CA PRO A 21 -1.04 -6.89 2.23
C PRO A 21 -2.43 -7.10 1.58
N PHE A 22 -2.46 -7.21 0.25
CA PHE A 22 -3.65 -7.40 -0.56
C PHE A 22 -3.28 -8.11 -1.84
N GLU A 23 -4.19 -8.94 -2.33
CA GLU A 23 -4.00 -9.76 -3.52
C GLU A 23 -4.56 -9.11 -4.78
N TRP A 24 -5.41 -8.10 -4.65
CA TRP A 24 -6.06 -7.50 -5.79
C TRP A 24 -6.25 -5.98 -5.67
N SER A 25 -6.20 -5.31 -6.82
CA SER A 25 -6.68 -3.94 -6.97
C SER A 25 -7.41 -3.72 -8.28
N GLY A 26 -8.46 -2.90 -8.25
CA GLY A 26 -9.23 -2.49 -9.42
C GLY A 26 -9.38 -0.98 -9.49
N VAL A 27 -9.19 -0.44 -10.69
CA VAL A 27 -9.38 0.98 -10.97
C VAL A 27 -10.75 1.22 -11.58
N TYR A 28 -11.50 2.14 -10.98
CA TYR A 28 -12.85 2.51 -11.40
C TYR A 28 -12.91 4.00 -11.74
N GLU A 29 -13.65 4.33 -12.79
CA GLU A 29 -14.09 5.69 -13.06
C GLU A 29 -15.50 5.87 -12.47
N LEU A 30 -15.63 6.73 -11.48
CA LEU A 30 -16.86 6.91 -10.72
C LEU A 30 -17.31 8.37 -10.78
N ASN A 31 -18.63 8.56 -10.90
CA ASN A 31 -19.27 9.86 -10.80
C ASN A 31 -19.71 10.12 -9.36
N THR A 32 -20.14 11.35 -9.05
CA THR A 32 -20.74 11.63 -7.74
C THR A 32 -22.00 10.78 -7.57
N GLY A 33 -22.08 10.01 -6.50
CA GLY A 33 -23.20 9.09 -6.26
C GLY A 33 -22.95 8.10 -5.13
N THR A 34 -23.94 7.27 -4.85
CA THR A 34 -23.85 6.14 -3.94
C THR A 34 -23.59 4.88 -4.73
N TYR A 35 -22.70 4.05 -4.20
CA TYR A 35 -22.30 2.78 -4.78
C TYR A 35 -22.32 1.69 -3.71
N GLU A 36 -22.40 0.46 -4.17
CA GLU A 36 -22.49 -0.73 -3.34
C GLU A 36 -21.37 -1.69 -3.73
N TRP A 37 -20.50 -2.03 -2.78
CA TRP A 37 -19.59 -3.16 -2.90
C TRP A 37 -20.33 -4.41 -2.40
N VAL A 38 -20.67 -5.30 -3.33
CA VAL A 38 -21.42 -6.53 -3.05
C VAL A 38 -20.42 -7.67 -2.97
N MET A 39 -20.58 -8.53 -1.97
CA MET A 39 -19.78 -9.72 -1.77
C MET A 39 -20.69 -10.90 -1.42
N GLY A 40 -20.54 -12.03 -2.08
CA GLY A 40 -21.13 -13.30 -1.73
C GLY A 40 -20.43 -13.98 -0.54
N GLU A 41 -20.71 -15.26 -0.38
CA GLU A 41 -20.01 -16.13 0.57
C GLU A 41 -18.58 -16.39 0.07
N GLY A 42 -17.62 -16.44 0.99
CA GLY A 42 -16.22 -16.72 0.67
C GLY A 42 -15.56 -17.64 1.68
N PRO A 43 -14.27 -17.97 1.46
CA PRO A 43 -13.49 -18.84 2.35
C PRO A 43 -13.38 -18.27 3.77
N ASP A 44 -13.24 -16.95 3.86
CA ASP A 44 -13.08 -16.22 5.11
C ASP A 44 -14.34 -15.41 5.47
N PRO A 45 -14.64 -15.25 6.78
CA PRO A 45 -15.79 -14.48 7.24
C PRO A 45 -15.58 -12.97 7.19
N VAL A 46 -14.36 -12.53 6.85
CA VAL A 46 -13.96 -11.12 6.79
C VAL A 46 -13.09 -10.85 5.56
N MET A 47 -13.00 -9.60 5.16
CA MET A 47 -12.13 -9.14 4.08
C MET A 47 -11.54 -7.76 4.43
N GLY A 48 -10.21 -7.64 4.43
CA GLY A 48 -9.54 -6.34 4.45
C GLY A 48 -9.73 -5.57 3.15
N ALA A 49 -10.07 -4.29 3.21
CA ALA A 49 -10.28 -3.45 2.04
C ALA A 49 -9.90 -1.99 2.24
N ALA A 50 -9.44 -1.35 1.16
CA ALA A 50 -9.20 0.09 1.11
C ALA A 50 -9.68 0.70 -0.21
N LEU A 51 -10.33 1.87 -0.13
CA LEU A 51 -10.81 2.63 -1.28
C LEU A 51 -10.16 4.02 -1.31
N LEU A 52 -9.33 4.27 -2.32
CA LEU A 52 -8.49 5.46 -2.42
C LEU A 52 -8.76 6.25 -3.71
N PRO A 53 -8.77 7.59 -3.65
CA PRO A 53 -8.83 8.42 -4.86
C PRO A 53 -7.53 8.29 -5.65
N LEU A 54 -7.65 8.21 -6.97
CA LEU A 54 -6.55 8.16 -7.92
C LEU A 54 -6.49 9.47 -8.72
N ALA A 55 -5.36 10.18 -8.60
CA ALA A 55 -5.18 11.51 -9.22
C ALA A 55 -5.29 11.48 -10.75
N ASP A 56 -4.67 10.48 -11.38
CA ASP A 56 -4.72 10.22 -12.81
C ASP A 56 -4.43 8.73 -13.09
N THR A 57 -4.71 8.25 -14.30
CA THR A 57 -4.52 6.84 -14.66
C THR A 57 -3.08 6.49 -15.06
N GLY A 58 -2.14 7.43 -14.92
CA GLY A 58 -0.73 7.25 -15.19
C GLY A 58 -0.04 6.37 -14.16
N LEU A 59 1.05 5.72 -14.59
CA LEU A 59 1.82 4.78 -13.77
C LEU A 59 2.29 5.41 -12.44
N SER A 60 2.77 6.66 -12.47
CA SER A 60 3.26 7.34 -11.27
C SER A 60 2.16 7.56 -10.22
N ALA A 61 0.95 7.94 -10.64
CA ALA A 61 -0.19 8.12 -9.73
C ALA A 61 -0.67 6.78 -9.15
N LYS A 62 -0.70 5.73 -9.96
CA LYS A 62 -1.02 4.37 -9.51
C LYS A 62 0.00 3.85 -8.51
N GLU A 63 1.30 4.02 -8.77
CA GLU A 63 2.35 3.63 -7.83
C GLU A 63 2.27 4.40 -6.51
N ALA A 64 1.96 5.70 -6.55
CA ALA A 64 1.77 6.49 -5.33
C ALA A 64 0.55 6.01 -4.53
N THR A 65 -0.56 5.71 -5.23
CA THR A 65 -1.80 5.20 -4.61
C THR A 65 -1.60 3.79 -4.03
N LEU A 66 -0.83 2.95 -4.72
CA LEU A 66 -0.41 1.64 -4.22
C LEU A 66 0.38 1.76 -2.91
N MET A 67 1.31 2.71 -2.82
CA MET A 67 2.02 2.98 -1.56
C MET A 67 1.07 3.45 -0.47
N ASP A 68 0.12 4.33 -0.79
CA ASP A 68 -0.90 4.77 0.18
C ASP A 68 -1.80 3.61 0.64
N ALA A 69 -2.08 2.63 -0.21
CA ALA A 69 -2.81 1.41 0.15
C ALA A 69 -2.00 0.56 1.13
N VAL A 70 -0.72 0.30 0.86
CA VAL A 70 0.14 -0.45 1.79
C VAL A 70 0.20 0.22 3.16
N LEU A 71 0.33 1.55 3.20
CA LEU A 71 0.28 2.31 4.45
C LEU A 71 -1.07 2.11 5.16
N THR A 72 -2.16 2.19 4.41
CA THR A 72 -3.53 2.04 4.94
C THR A 72 -3.74 0.67 5.57
N PHE A 73 -3.33 -0.42 4.91
CA PHE A 73 -3.42 -1.78 5.47
C PHE A 73 -2.50 -2.01 6.69
N SER A 74 -1.55 -1.10 6.97
CA SER A 74 -0.72 -1.15 8.19
C SER A 74 -1.30 -0.37 9.38
N GLU A 75 -2.44 0.29 9.20
CA GLU A 75 -3.18 0.99 10.25
C GLU A 75 -4.18 0.05 10.95
N ASP A 76 -4.69 0.50 12.10
CA ASP A 76 -5.75 -0.21 12.82
C ASP A 76 -7.00 -0.41 11.95
N GLU A 77 -7.52 -1.63 11.98
CA GLU A 77 -8.71 -2.03 11.22
C GLU A 77 -9.99 -1.43 11.81
N GLN A 78 -10.84 -0.93 10.91
CA GLN A 78 -12.18 -0.44 11.22
C GLN A 78 -13.19 -1.46 10.73
N THR A 79 -13.86 -2.13 11.66
CA THR A 79 -14.91 -3.10 11.34
C THR A 79 -16.09 -2.41 10.66
N VAL A 80 -16.51 -2.94 9.51
CA VAL A 80 -17.70 -2.50 8.78
C VAL A 80 -18.65 -3.69 8.64
N GLN A 81 -19.89 -3.52 9.08
CA GLN A 81 -20.93 -4.55 9.01
C GLN A 81 -21.75 -4.43 7.72
N ALA A 82 -22.54 -5.47 7.43
CA ALA A 82 -23.48 -5.47 6.31
C ALA A 82 -24.41 -4.23 6.34
N GLY A 83 -24.49 -3.53 5.22
CA GLY A 83 -25.27 -2.31 5.02
C GLY A 83 -24.59 -1.03 5.48
N GLU A 84 -23.45 -1.10 6.18
CA GLU A 84 -22.74 0.07 6.66
C GLU A 84 -21.89 0.75 5.58
N MET A 85 -21.41 1.94 5.91
CA MET A 85 -20.62 2.77 5.02
C MET A 85 -19.13 2.41 5.10
N LEU A 86 -18.50 2.19 3.96
CA LEU A 86 -17.04 2.09 3.88
C LEU A 86 -16.39 3.41 4.29
N HIS A 87 -15.29 3.30 5.01
CA HIS A 87 -14.40 4.40 5.32
C HIS A 87 -13.44 4.66 4.13
N PHE A 88 -13.35 5.91 3.71
CA PHE A 88 -12.63 6.32 2.51
C PHE A 88 -11.32 7.04 2.78
N GLY A 89 -10.34 6.78 1.92
CA GLY A 89 -9.11 7.55 1.87
C GLY A 89 -8.00 6.95 2.71
N LYS A 90 -6.90 7.71 2.80
CA LYS A 90 -5.64 7.22 3.36
C LYS A 90 -5.80 6.92 4.85
N GLY A 91 -5.31 5.76 5.27
CA GLY A 91 -5.39 5.30 6.66
C GLY A 91 -6.80 4.91 7.10
N GLN A 92 -7.71 4.64 6.17
CA GLN A 92 -9.01 4.03 6.46
C GLN A 92 -8.97 2.56 6.03
N HIS A 93 -8.50 1.70 6.92
CA HIS A 93 -8.45 0.26 6.71
C HIS A 93 -9.80 -0.34 7.11
N ASN A 94 -10.52 -0.93 6.16
CA ASN A 94 -11.84 -1.51 6.43
C ASN A 94 -11.70 -3.02 6.63
N GLN A 95 -12.22 -3.55 7.72
CA GLN A 95 -12.44 -4.99 7.91
C GLN A 95 -13.91 -5.28 7.65
N LEU A 96 -14.20 -5.79 6.45
CA LEU A 96 -15.55 -6.05 5.98
C LEU A 96 -16.04 -7.36 6.57
N VAL A 97 -17.10 -7.33 7.40
CA VAL A 97 -17.65 -8.54 8.02
C VAL A 97 -18.76 -9.10 7.15
N LEU A 98 -18.56 -10.32 6.65
CA LEU A 98 -19.48 -10.97 5.72
C LEU A 98 -20.65 -11.65 6.45
N ASN A 99 -21.81 -11.59 5.82
CA ASN A 99 -22.97 -12.38 6.20
C ASN A 99 -22.64 -13.88 6.11
N LYS A 100 -23.17 -14.66 7.05
CA LYS A 100 -23.00 -16.12 7.03
C LYS A 100 -23.71 -16.82 5.87
N THR A 101 -24.71 -16.16 5.29
CA THR A 101 -25.52 -16.70 4.20
C THR A 101 -25.98 -15.56 3.30
N GLY A 102 -25.87 -15.76 1.99
CA GLY A 102 -26.27 -14.76 0.99
C GLY A 102 -25.30 -13.58 0.90
N GLU A 103 -25.68 -12.59 0.09
CA GLU A 103 -24.83 -11.44 -0.20
C GLU A 103 -24.70 -10.49 1.00
N THR A 104 -23.54 -9.87 1.08
CA THR A 104 -23.18 -8.78 1.99
C THR A 104 -22.95 -7.54 1.15
N VAL A 105 -23.59 -6.43 1.54
CA VAL A 105 -23.50 -5.16 0.80
C VAL A 105 -22.85 -4.12 1.68
N PHE A 106 -21.84 -3.43 1.16
CA PHE A 106 -21.19 -2.29 1.82
C PHE A 106 -21.38 -1.04 0.98
N ASN A 107 -21.86 0.03 1.60
CA ASN A 107 -22.23 1.26 0.91
C ASN A 107 -21.08 2.25 0.89
N PHE A 108 -21.00 3.08 -0.14
CA PHE A 108 -20.00 4.12 -0.18
C PHE A 108 -20.43 5.29 -1.07
N VAL A 109 -20.00 6.52 -0.75
CA VAL A 109 -20.42 7.74 -1.45
C VAL A 109 -19.21 8.40 -2.09
N ILE A 110 -19.28 8.58 -3.40
CA ILE A 110 -18.33 9.37 -4.16
C ILE A 110 -18.82 10.81 -4.18
N GLN A 111 -18.03 11.73 -3.63
CA GLN A 111 -18.38 13.16 -3.59
C GLN A 111 -17.92 13.90 -4.85
N GLN A 112 -16.81 13.47 -5.44
CA GLN A 112 -16.20 14.11 -6.62
C GLN A 112 -16.01 13.09 -7.74
N PRO A 113 -16.42 13.38 -8.98
CA PRO A 113 -16.15 12.49 -10.10
C PRO A 113 -14.65 12.31 -10.30
N GLY A 114 -14.22 11.10 -10.64
CA GLY A 114 -12.81 10.81 -10.86
C GLY A 114 -12.50 9.33 -10.88
N HIS A 115 -11.21 9.03 -10.76
CA HIS A 115 -10.73 7.66 -10.69
C HIS A 115 -10.50 7.24 -9.24
N TYR A 116 -10.78 5.99 -8.94
CA TYR A 116 -10.63 5.41 -7.61
C TYR A 116 -10.01 4.02 -7.74
N MET A 117 -9.17 3.65 -6.78
CA MET A 117 -8.59 2.32 -6.66
C MET A 117 -9.18 1.63 -5.44
N LEU A 118 -9.81 0.49 -5.66
CA LEU A 118 -10.21 -0.45 -4.62
C LEU A 118 -9.12 -1.50 -4.47
N PHE A 119 -8.76 -1.82 -3.23
CA PHE A 119 -7.82 -2.87 -2.86
C PHE A 119 -8.54 -3.85 -1.93
N THR A 120 -8.33 -5.15 -2.13
CA THR A 120 -8.93 -6.21 -1.33
C THR A 120 -7.86 -7.22 -0.90
N GLU A 121 -7.93 -7.65 0.36
CA GLU A 121 -7.01 -8.61 0.98
C GLU A 121 -6.89 -9.88 0.12
N HIS A 122 -8.03 -10.43 -0.27
CA HIS A 122 -8.15 -11.58 -1.17
C HIS A 122 -8.72 -11.20 -2.54
N HIS A 123 -8.68 -12.14 -3.48
CA HIS A 123 -9.22 -11.92 -4.81
C HIS A 123 -10.76 -11.80 -4.80
N PRO A 124 -11.37 -10.76 -5.42
CA PRO A 124 -12.82 -10.57 -5.43
C PRO A 124 -13.62 -11.78 -5.94
N ASP A 125 -13.08 -12.51 -6.92
CA ASP A 125 -13.71 -13.68 -7.50
C ASP A 125 -13.98 -14.82 -6.49
N GLU A 126 -13.17 -14.92 -5.42
CA GLU A 126 -13.37 -15.93 -4.37
C GLU A 126 -14.62 -15.67 -3.52
N PHE A 127 -15.14 -14.44 -3.61
CA PHE A 127 -16.30 -13.94 -2.89
C PHE A 127 -17.43 -13.54 -3.85
N ASP A 128 -17.35 -13.84 -5.15
CA ASP A 128 -18.29 -13.32 -6.18
C ASP A 128 -18.48 -11.78 -6.08
N ALA A 129 -17.42 -11.08 -5.70
CA ALA A 129 -17.50 -9.69 -5.30
C ALA A 129 -17.49 -8.74 -6.50
N HIS A 130 -18.37 -7.75 -6.47
CA HIS A 130 -18.56 -6.82 -7.58
C HIS A 130 -19.04 -5.46 -7.12
N LEU A 131 -18.73 -4.43 -7.92
CA LEU A 131 -19.14 -3.07 -7.65
C LEU A 131 -20.46 -2.76 -8.37
N CYS A 132 -21.44 -2.24 -7.66
CA CYS A 132 -22.72 -1.78 -8.21
C CYS A 132 -22.83 -0.25 -8.14
N GLY A 133 -23.21 0.36 -9.26
CA GLY A 133 -23.81 1.68 -9.28
C GLY A 133 -25.33 1.59 -9.19
N THR A 134 -26.03 2.71 -9.39
CA THR A 134 -27.50 2.78 -9.26
C THR A 134 -28.25 1.81 -10.20
N ASP A 135 -27.76 1.61 -11.43
CA ASP A 135 -28.48 0.88 -12.47
C ASP A 135 -27.72 -0.32 -13.05
N ALA A 136 -26.46 -0.54 -12.65
CA ALA A 136 -25.60 -1.54 -13.27
C ALA A 136 -24.43 -1.96 -12.39
N VAL A 137 -23.97 -3.20 -12.61
CA VAL A 137 -22.66 -3.67 -12.17
C VAL A 137 -21.58 -2.94 -12.98
N LEU A 138 -20.57 -2.44 -12.29
CA LEU A 138 -19.45 -1.69 -12.84
C LEU A 138 -18.22 -2.57 -12.87
N ALA A 139 -17.65 -2.75 -14.05
CA ALA A 139 -16.36 -3.39 -14.20
C ALA A 139 -15.23 -2.37 -13.94
N PRO A 140 -14.14 -2.79 -13.26
CA PRO A 140 -12.93 -1.99 -13.25
C PRO A 140 -12.37 -1.90 -14.68
N PHE A 141 -11.87 -0.72 -15.07
CA PHE A 141 -11.26 -0.58 -16.40
C PHE A 141 -9.82 -1.12 -16.45
N GLU A 142 -9.20 -1.28 -15.29
CA GLU A 142 -7.88 -1.92 -15.12
C GLU A 142 -7.86 -2.66 -13.78
N THR A 143 -7.34 -3.89 -13.79
CA THR A 143 -7.09 -4.68 -12.58
C THR A 143 -5.62 -5.05 -12.48
N ARG A 144 -5.18 -5.33 -11.26
CA ARG A 144 -3.87 -5.90 -10.99
C ARG A 144 -3.97 -6.90 -9.86
N GLU A 145 -3.40 -8.07 -10.11
CA GLU A 145 -3.19 -9.12 -9.13
C GLU A 145 -1.80 -8.97 -8.51
N TYR A 146 -1.73 -9.32 -7.23
CA TYR A 146 -0.54 -9.37 -6.42
C TYR A 146 -0.42 -10.79 -5.87
N LYS A 147 0.80 -11.25 -5.60
CA LYS A 147 0.97 -12.59 -5.06
C LYS A 147 0.36 -12.63 -3.66
N PRO A 148 -0.41 -13.69 -3.33
CA PRO A 148 -0.82 -13.95 -1.96
C PRO A 148 0.43 -14.08 -1.09
N ASP A 149 0.31 -13.61 0.15
CA ASP A 149 1.26 -14.00 1.18
C ASP A 149 1.17 -15.53 1.31
N HIS A 150 2.30 -16.21 1.15
CA HIS A 150 2.33 -17.66 1.37
C HIS A 150 2.19 -17.88 2.87
N GLU A 151 1.05 -18.43 3.32
CA GLU A 151 0.82 -19.01 4.66
C GLU A 151 1.66 -18.36 5.76
N HIS A 152 1.19 -17.27 6.36
CA HIS A 152 1.71 -16.67 7.60
C HIS A 152 3.14 -17.13 7.98
N ASP A 153 4.16 -16.63 7.28
CA ASP A 153 5.41 -16.40 7.98
C ASP A 153 5.09 -15.18 8.86
N GLU A 154 4.51 -15.40 10.06
CA GLU A 154 4.08 -14.39 11.05
C GLU A 154 5.16 -13.33 11.38
N GLU A 155 6.35 -13.46 10.80
CA GLU A 155 7.48 -12.57 10.90
C GLU A 155 7.44 -11.39 9.90
N VAL A 156 6.87 -11.51 8.70
CA VAL A 156 6.95 -10.48 7.64
C VAL A 156 5.84 -9.44 7.79
N THR A 157 6.23 -8.18 7.94
CA THR A 157 5.35 -7.04 8.19
C THR A 157 5.77 -5.85 7.34
N SER A 158 4.97 -4.78 7.36
CA SER A 158 5.34 -3.52 6.73
C SER A 158 5.26 -2.35 7.70
N VAL A 159 6.24 -1.45 7.61
CA VAL A 159 6.31 -0.22 8.41
C VAL A 159 6.26 0.98 7.50
N GLY A 160 5.11 1.64 7.56
CA GLY A 160 4.81 2.88 6.88
C GLY A 160 5.17 4.12 7.71
N ILE A 161 5.95 5.04 7.14
CA ILE A 161 6.37 6.27 7.83
C ILE A 161 6.04 7.48 6.98
N SER A 162 5.30 8.43 7.54
CA SER A 162 5.07 9.74 6.92
C SER A 162 5.33 10.89 7.90
N LEU A 163 6.13 11.87 7.48
CA LEU A 163 6.43 13.03 8.31
C LEU A 163 6.75 14.29 7.48
N PRO A 164 6.44 15.49 7.99
CA PRO A 164 6.77 16.75 7.33
C PRO A 164 8.24 17.14 7.53
N GLY A 165 8.74 18.07 6.71
CA GLY A 165 10.08 18.63 6.81
C GLY A 165 11.01 18.22 5.67
N ASP A 166 12.23 18.73 5.68
CA ASP A 166 13.25 18.43 4.68
C ASP A 166 14.33 17.53 5.27
N PHE A 167 14.78 16.55 4.50
CA PHE A 167 15.88 15.67 4.87
C PHE A 167 17.25 16.27 4.54
N HIS A 168 18.21 15.98 5.42
CA HIS A 168 19.62 16.13 5.12
C HIS A 168 20.12 14.83 4.44
N LEU A 169 20.44 14.90 3.15
CA LEU A 169 20.73 13.72 2.33
C LEU A 169 21.85 12.85 2.92
N GLU A 170 22.92 13.45 3.45
CA GLU A 170 24.01 12.68 4.07
C GLU A 170 23.58 11.93 5.33
N LYS A 171 22.72 12.52 6.17
CA LYS A 171 22.20 11.86 7.38
C LYS A 171 21.33 10.68 6.99
N LEU A 172 20.45 10.90 6.01
CA LEU A 172 19.58 9.86 5.46
C LEU A 172 20.39 8.70 4.89
N ASN A 173 21.38 8.98 4.03
CA ASN A 173 22.25 7.95 3.44
C ASN A 173 23.03 7.18 4.52
N GLY A 174 23.52 7.88 5.55
CA GLY A 174 24.21 7.25 6.68
C GLY A 174 23.29 6.31 7.47
N TRP A 175 22.08 6.77 7.79
CA TRP A 175 21.08 5.97 8.49
C TRP A 175 20.64 4.75 7.66
N LEU A 176 20.31 4.92 6.39
CA LEU A 176 19.94 3.83 5.49
C LEU A 176 21.07 2.80 5.34
N SER A 177 22.31 3.26 5.19
CA SER A 177 23.48 2.37 5.11
C SER A 177 23.65 1.55 6.39
N GLN A 178 23.44 2.17 7.56
CA GLN A 178 23.48 1.47 8.84
C GLN A 178 22.34 0.47 8.96
N LEU A 179 21.11 0.88 8.64
CA LEU A 179 19.91 0.05 8.70
C LEU A 179 20.07 -1.19 7.81
N LEU A 180 20.47 -1.03 6.56
CA LEU A 180 20.72 -2.13 5.63
C LEU A 180 21.86 -3.03 6.09
N ARG A 181 22.91 -2.49 6.71
CA ARG A 181 24.01 -3.31 7.25
C ARG A 181 23.55 -4.15 8.44
N THR A 182 22.66 -3.65 9.29
CA THR A 182 22.24 -4.33 10.52
C THR A 182 21.02 -5.21 10.35
N GLN A 183 20.08 -4.80 9.51
CA GLN A 183 18.75 -5.41 9.33
C GLN A 183 18.45 -5.74 7.86
N GLY A 184 19.40 -5.58 6.93
CA GLY A 184 19.14 -5.78 5.49
C GLY A 184 18.84 -7.23 5.08
N GLN A 185 19.06 -8.20 5.96
CA GLN A 185 18.58 -9.59 5.76
C GLN A 185 17.08 -9.72 6.02
N ASP A 186 16.57 -8.87 6.91
CA ASP A 186 15.19 -8.85 7.34
C ASP A 186 14.38 -7.81 6.55
N ILE A 187 15.03 -6.81 5.97
CA ILE A 187 14.40 -5.85 5.05
C ILE A 187 14.40 -6.42 3.64
N PHE A 188 13.21 -6.68 3.12
CA PHE A 188 13.03 -7.23 1.78
C PHE A 188 12.88 -6.10 0.76
N ARG A 189 12.15 -5.05 1.14
CA ARG A 189 11.90 -3.92 0.28
C ARG A 189 11.82 -2.61 1.06
N MET A 190 12.25 -1.54 0.43
CA MET A 190 11.92 -0.19 0.86
C MET A 190 11.62 0.69 -0.35
N LYS A 191 10.69 1.63 -0.20
CA LYS A 191 10.45 2.67 -1.20
C LYS A 191 10.09 3.95 -0.49
N GLY A 192 10.52 5.08 -1.03
CA GLY A 192 10.10 6.36 -0.47
C GLY A 192 10.14 7.51 -1.46
N VAL A 193 9.37 8.54 -1.09
CA VAL A 193 9.32 9.84 -1.74
C VAL A 193 9.68 10.87 -0.67
N LEU A 194 10.79 11.57 -0.87
CA LEU A 194 11.41 12.42 0.13
C LEU A 194 11.54 13.86 -0.36
N SER A 195 11.43 14.77 0.58
CA SER A 195 11.81 16.18 0.46
C SER A 195 13.25 16.33 0.92
N VAL A 196 14.15 16.79 0.06
CA VAL A 196 15.57 16.98 0.39
C VAL A 196 15.90 18.47 0.47
N ARG A 197 16.68 18.88 1.47
CA ARG A 197 17.05 20.29 1.65
C ARG A 197 17.76 20.82 0.39
N GLY A 198 17.27 21.96 -0.11
CA GLY A 198 17.85 22.63 -1.27
C GLY A 198 17.50 22.00 -2.62
N TRP A 199 16.59 21.03 -2.65
CA TRP A 199 16.11 20.40 -3.88
C TRP A 199 14.65 20.79 -4.13
N ASP A 200 14.38 21.35 -5.30
CA ASP A 200 13.02 21.66 -5.74
C ASP A 200 12.27 20.42 -6.26
N GLU A 201 13.02 19.33 -6.52
CA GLU A 201 12.53 18.03 -6.95
C GLU A 201 12.24 17.11 -5.78
N ARG A 202 11.31 16.18 -5.99
CA ARG A 202 11.13 15.02 -5.12
C ARG A 202 12.35 14.13 -5.28
N PHE A 203 12.81 13.53 -4.20
CA PHE A 203 13.75 12.43 -4.28
C PHE A 203 13.00 11.13 -4.08
N VAL A 204 13.01 10.26 -5.09
CA VAL A 204 12.42 8.93 -4.99
C VAL A 204 13.53 7.92 -4.85
N PHE A 205 13.33 6.96 -3.95
CA PHE A 205 14.24 5.84 -3.81
C PHE A 205 13.48 4.54 -3.71
N GLN A 206 14.16 3.48 -4.09
CA GLN A 206 13.73 2.11 -3.94
C GLN A 206 14.92 1.27 -3.51
N GLY A 207 14.65 0.29 -2.65
CA GLY A 207 15.63 -0.70 -2.27
C GLY A 207 15.03 -2.09 -2.20
N VAL A 208 15.80 -3.07 -2.64
CA VAL A 208 15.47 -4.50 -2.52
C VAL A 208 16.66 -5.16 -1.83
N HIS A 209 16.45 -5.70 -0.64
CA HIS A 209 17.52 -6.16 0.25
C HIS A 209 18.62 -5.10 0.42
N MET A 210 19.85 -5.42 -0.01
CA MET A 210 21.05 -4.57 0.14
C MET A 210 21.23 -3.54 -0.99
N LEU A 211 20.39 -3.58 -2.03
CA LEU A 211 20.49 -2.70 -3.18
C LEU A 211 19.61 -1.48 -2.93
N PHE A 212 20.20 -0.30 -2.94
CA PHE A 212 19.51 0.98 -2.82
C PHE A 212 19.77 1.82 -4.07
N ASP A 213 18.71 2.25 -4.73
CA ASP A 213 18.75 3.16 -5.88
C ASP A 213 17.84 4.36 -5.62
N GLY A 214 18.35 5.55 -5.89
CA GLY A 214 17.67 6.80 -5.59
C GLY A 214 17.96 7.85 -6.64
N ARG A 215 16.91 8.57 -7.06
CA ARG A 215 17.00 9.57 -8.12
C ARG A 215 16.07 10.76 -7.84
N PRO A 216 16.43 11.96 -8.33
CA PRO A 216 15.45 13.02 -8.51
C PRO A 216 14.28 12.50 -9.38
N ASP A 217 13.07 12.86 -8.99
CA ASP A 217 11.84 12.64 -9.75
C ASP A 217 11.34 14.00 -10.27
N ARG A 218 10.03 14.29 -10.22
CA ARG A 218 9.48 15.58 -10.64
C ARG A 218 9.63 16.66 -9.57
N LEU A 219 9.55 17.92 -10.01
CA LEU A 219 9.42 19.09 -9.15
C LEU A 219 8.25 18.95 -8.16
N TRP A 220 8.40 19.53 -6.97
CA TRP A 220 7.32 19.66 -6.00
C TRP A 220 6.20 20.58 -6.54
N GLY A 221 6.55 21.66 -7.25
CA GLY A 221 5.58 22.61 -7.78
C GLY A 221 4.76 23.28 -6.66
N SER A 222 3.43 23.22 -6.77
CA SER A 222 2.50 23.69 -5.73
C SER A 222 2.25 22.66 -4.62
N ASP A 223 2.73 21.42 -4.77
CA ASP A 223 2.45 20.35 -3.82
C ASP A 223 3.18 20.58 -2.50
N ARG A 224 2.52 20.22 -1.40
CA ARG A 224 3.13 20.25 -0.08
C ARG A 224 4.27 19.23 -0.01
N ARG A 225 5.47 19.74 0.27
CA ARG A 225 6.66 18.94 0.56
C ARG A 225 6.39 18.05 1.77
N HIS A 226 6.52 16.75 1.58
CA HIS A 226 6.28 15.74 2.59
C HIS A 226 7.16 14.53 2.35
N ASN A 227 7.36 13.71 3.38
CA ASN A 227 8.14 12.50 3.26
C ASN A 227 7.26 11.29 3.49
N LYS A 228 7.46 10.27 2.66
CA LYS A 228 6.85 8.95 2.79
C LYS A 228 7.89 7.89 2.56
N MET A 229 7.87 6.86 3.38
CA MET A 229 8.67 5.67 3.21
C MET A 229 7.84 4.47 3.64
N ILE A 230 7.99 3.37 2.93
CA ILE A 230 7.51 2.05 3.32
C ILE A 230 8.71 1.12 3.38
N ILE A 231 8.77 0.31 4.43
CA ILE A 231 9.73 -0.77 4.58
C ILE A 231 8.92 -2.05 4.74
N ILE A 232 9.25 -3.09 4.00
CA ILE A 232 8.63 -4.41 4.06
C ILE A 232 9.73 -5.39 4.41
N GLY A 233 9.47 -6.25 5.38
CA GLY A 233 10.48 -7.12 5.94
C GLY A 233 10.03 -7.77 7.24
N ARG A 234 10.88 -8.56 7.87
CA ARG A 234 10.56 -9.26 9.11
C ARG A 234 11.10 -8.60 10.36
N SER A 235 10.44 -8.84 11.50
CA SER A 235 10.86 -8.30 12.81
C SER A 235 11.10 -6.78 12.80
N LEU A 236 10.24 -6.03 12.12
CA LEU A 236 10.39 -4.58 11.96
C LEU A 236 9.96 -3.83 13.23
N GLU A 237 10.90 -3.10 13.84
CA GLU A 237 10.64 -2.23 14.98
C GLU A 237 10.17 -0.84 14.52
N ARG A 238 8.85 -0.65 14.39
CA ARG A 238 8.23 0.60 13.89
C ARG A 238 8.80 1.85 14.58
N ALA A 239 8.84 1.86 15.91
CA ALA A 239 9.30 3.02 16.68
C ALA A 239 10.76 3.39 16.37
N ALA A 240 11.64 2.39 16.25
CA ALA A 240 13.06 2.61 15.94
C ALA A 240 13.26 3.10 14.49
N LEU A 241 12.48 2.56 13.55
CA LEU A 241 12.49 3.00 12.15
C LEU A 241 11.99 4.45 12.02
N GLU A 242 10.89 4.79 12.69
CA GLU A 242 10.34 6.15 12.71
C GLU A 242 11.29 7.16 13.36
N GLU A 243 11.91 6.80 14.49
CA GLU A 243 12.86 7.67 15.19
C GLU A 243 14.11 7.91 14.34
N GLY A 244 14.71 6.84 13.80
CA GLY A 244 15.89 6.93 12.94
C GLY A 244 15.62 7.73 11.67
N PHE A 245 14.46 7.52 11.06
CA PHE A 245 14.03 8.32 9.91
C PHE A 245 13.84 9.78 10.30
N ARG A 246 13.11 10.10 11.38
CA ARG A 246 12.91 11.47 11.86
C ARG A 246 14.22 12.20 12.19
N ALA A 247 15.20 11.50 12.75
CA ALA A 247 16.51 12.07 13.10
C ALA A 247 17.32 12.58 11.88
N CYS A 248 16.95 12.14 10.68
CA CYS A 248 17.59 12.59 9.44
C CYS A 248 17.09 13.97 8.96
N LEU A 249 16.00 14.48 9.54
CA LEU A 249 15.48 15.81 9.20
C LEU A 249 16.50 16.90 9.48
N VAL A 250 16.37 17.98 8.72
CA VAL A 250 17.05 19.24 9.01
C VAL A 250 16.43 19.81 10.29
N SER A 251 17.29 20.02 11.28
CA SER A 251 16.97 20.76 12.52
C SER A 251 16.67 22.23 12.23
#